data_AF-A0A1G3TKM2-F1
#
_entry.id   AF-A0A1G3TKM2-F1
#
_cell.length_a   1.000
_cell.length_b   1.000
_cell.length_c   1.000
_cell.angle_alpha   90.00
_cell.angle_beta   90.00
_cell.angle_gamma   90.00
#
_symmetry.space_group_name_H-M   'P 1'
#
loop_
_entity.id
_entity.type
_entity.pdbx_description
1 polymer ?
#
loop_
_entity_poly.entity_id
_entity_poly.type
_entity_poly.pdbx_seq_one_letter_code
_entity_poly.pdbx_strand_id
1 'polypeptide(L)'
;MDVKKALIFGVIAASVVLGTLSMKRAMPDAKEDRIYEAIKVYSPYMLEKRIGGLEIVDKRNGQKEKPSAAEVFHRQDELDKKWGKEYLKVENNELIVMGENNQTITRIFIENESERKFLKRFFGI
;
A
#
# COMPACT_ATOMS: atom_id res chain seq x y z
N MET A 1 9.79 -41.81 18.50
CA MET A 1 8.87 -41.09 17.60
C MET A 1 8.94 -41.79 16.26
N ASP A 2 7.81 -42.20 15.68
CA ASP A 2 7.77 -42.92 14.40
C ASP A 2 8.32 -42.03 13.28
N VAL A 3 9.28 -42.54 12.50
CA VAL A 3 9.96 -41.79 11.41
C VAL A 3 8.94 -41.22 10.42
N LYS A 4 7.84 -41.94 10.16
CA LYS A 4 6.75 -41.44 9.29
C LYS A 4 6.07 -40.21 9.88
N LYS A 5 5.81 -40.22 11.19
CA LYS A 5 5.22 -39.08 11.90
C LYS A 5 6.20 -37.91 11.93
N ALA A 6 7.48 -38.17 12.19
CA ALA A 6 8.52 -37.13 12.16
C ALA A 6 8.64 -36.45 10.79
N LEU A 7 8.54 -37.24 9.70
CA LEU A 7 8.60 -36.73 8.34
C LEU A 7 7.38 -35.88 7.98
N ILE A 8 6.18 -36.31 8.37
CA ILE A 8 4.95 -35.52 8.22
C ILE A 8 5.03 -34.20 8.99
N PHE A 9 5.46 -34.24 10.26
CA PHE A 9 5.65 -33.03 11.06
C PHE A 9 6.72 -32.10 10.47
N GLY A 10 7.80 -32.66 9.92
CA GLY A 10 8.84 -31.90 9.23
C GLY A 10 8.31 -31.16 8.00
N VAL A 11 7.51 -31.83 7.17
CA VAL A 11 6.88 -31.21 5.98
C VAL A 11 5.90 -30.11 6.39
N ILE A 12 5.08 -30.33 7.41
CA ILE A 12 4.13 -29.32 7.92
C ILE A 12 4.91 -28.11 8.45
N ALA A 13 5.93 -28.33 9.28
CA ALA A 13 6.74 -27.25 9.83
C ALA A 13 7.43 -26.43 8.72
N ALA A 14 8.03 -27.11 7.73
CA ALA A 14 8.63 -26.45 6.57
C ALA A 14 7.59 -25.63 5.78
N SER A 15 6.40 -26.17 5.57
CA SER A 15 5.32 -25.48 4.84
C SER A 15 4.85 -24.22 5.57
N VAL A 16 4.73 -24.27 6.90
CA VAL A 16 4.37 -23.09 7.71
C VAL A 16 5.47 -22.02 7.63
N VAL A 17 6.74 -22.41 7.74
CA VAL A 17 7.88 -21.47 7.62
C VAL A 17 7.87 -20.81 6.24
N LEU A 18 7.72 -21.58 5.15
CA LEU A 18 7.66 -21.03 3.81
C LEU A 18 6.43 -20.14 3.59
N GLY A 19 5.28 -20.51 4.15
CA GLY A 19 4.05 -19.72 4.11
C GLY A 19 4.22 -18.36 4.79
N THR A 20 4.77 -18.34 6.01
CA THR A 20 5.02 -17.09 6.75
C THR A 20 6.04 -16.19 6.06
N LEU A 21 7.11 -16.77 5.49
CA LEU A 21 8.10 -16.02 4.72
C LEU A 21 7.48 -15.40 3.46
N SER A 22 6.62 -16.15 2.77
CA SER A 22 5.91 -15.65 1.58
C SER A 22 4.96 -14.50 1.93
N MET A 23 4.21 -14.61 3.04
CA MET A 23 3.34 -13.52 3.52
C MET A 23 4.14 -12.27 3.85
N LYS A 24 5.28 -12.40 4.55
CA LYS A 24 6.14 -11.25 4.88
C LYS A 24 6.68 -10.54 3.64
N ARG A 25 6.97 -11.25 2.56
CA ARG A 25 7.42 -10.66 1.29
C ARG A 25 6.31 -9.96 0.51
N ALA A 26 5.08 -10.44 0.64
CA ALA A 26 3.92 -9.85 -0.03
C ALA A 26 3.38 -8.60 0.69
N MET A 27 3.71 -8.39 1.97
CA MET A 27 3.32 -7.21 2.71
C MET A 27 4.20 -6.00 2.34
N PRO A 28 3.60 -4.83 2.07
CA PRO A 28 4.34 -3.59 1.83
C PRO A 28 4.94 -3.04 3.12
N ASP A 29 5.78 -2.00 2.98
CA ASP A 29 6.35 -1.28 4.12
C ASP A 29 5.26 -0.75 5.06
N ALA A 30 5.58 -0.73 6.36
CA ALA A 30 4.71 -0.13 7.37
C ALA A 30 4.50 1.37 7.09
N LYS A 31 3.23 1.78 7.12
CA LYS A 31 2.79 3.15 6.82
C LYS A 31 2.43 3.89 8.10
N GLU A 32 2.44 5.22 8.05
CA GLU A 32 1.89 6.05 9.13
C GLU A 32 0.37 6.14 8.99
N ASP A 33 -0.36 5.47 9.88
CA ASP A 33 -1.80 5.22 9.74
C ASP A 33 -2.59 6.52 9.58
N ARG A 34 -2.41 7.51 10.47
CA ARG A 34 -3.21 8.76 10.46
C ARG A 34 -3.09 9.50 9.12
N ILE A 35 -1.87 9.84 8.72
CA ILE A 35 -1.65 10.67 7.53
C ILE A 35 -1.89 9.88 6.25
N TYR A 36 -1.55 8.60 6.21
CA TYR A 36 -1.80 7.76 5.03
C TYR A 36 -3.30 7.56 4.82
N GLU A 37 -4.08 7.28 5.86
CA GLU A 37 -5.53 7.17 5.74
C GLU A 37 -6.17 8.47 5.28
N ALA A 38 -5.73 9.61 5.83
CA ALA A 38 -6.21 10.93 5.41
C ALA A 38 -5.94 11.21 3.93
N ILE A 39 -4.75 10.84 3.43
CA ILE A 39 -4.39 10.99 2.00
C ILE A 39 -5.18 10.01 1.13
N LYS A 40 -5.32 8.76 1.57
CA LYS A 40 -5.87 7.64 0.80
C LYS A 40 -7.30 7.90 0.33
N VAL A 41 -8.09 8.66 1.08
CA VAL A 41 -9.46 9.06 0.70
C VAL A 41 -9.48 9.80 -0.65
N TYR A 42 -8.39 10.50 -0.99
CA TYR A 42 -8.25 11.28 -2.22
C TYR A 42 -7.55 10.52 -3.35
N SER A 43 -6.90 9.38 -3.07
CA SER A 43 -6.28 8.55 -4.10
C SER A 43 -7.36 7.94 -5.00
N PRO A 44 -7.18 7.98 -6.34
CA PRO A 44 -8.16 7.42 -7.28
C PRO A 44 -8.10 5.88 -7.34
N TYR A 45 -7.07 5.26 -6.76
CA TYR A 45 -6.82 3.82 -6.86
C TYR A 45 -7.47 3.06 -5.70
N MET A 46 -8.33 2.08 -6.01
CA MET A 46 -8.97 1.23 -5.01
C MET A 46 -8.69 -0.25 -5.24
N LEU A 47 -8.57 -0.99 -4.13
CA LEU A 47 -8.55 -2.45 -4.16
C LEU A 47 -9.98 -2.99 -4.15
N GLU A 48 -10.35 -3.73 -5.19
CA GLU A 48 -11.62 -4.45 -5.29
C GLU A 48 -11.40 -5.97 -5.21
N LYS A 49 -12.39 -6.67 -4.65
CA LYS A 49 -12.39 -8.13 -4.60
C LYS A 49 -12.85 -8.69 -5.94
N ARG A 50 -12.14 -9.71 -6.44
CA ARG A 50 -12.53 -10.47 -7.63
C ARG A 50 -12.47 -11.97 -7.36
N ILE A 51 -13.07 -12.76 -8.26
CA ILE A 51 -12.92 -14.22 -8.25
C ILE A 51 -11.43 -14.53 -8.47
N GLY A 52 -10.79 -15.10 -7.45
CA GLY A 52 -9.37 -15.45 -7.48
C GLY A 52 -8.40 -14.39 -6.92
N GLY A 53 -8.88 -13.33 -6.24
CA GLY A 53 -8.00 -12.44 -5.48
C GLY A 53 -8.45 -10.98 -5.45
N LEU A 54 -7.46 -10.08 -5.58
CA LEU A 54 -7.67 -8.63 -5.59
C LEU A 54 -7.35 -8.06 -6.98
N GLU A 55 -8.00 -6.94 -7.30
CA GLU A 55 -7.68 -6.09 -8.44
C GLU A 55 -7.61 -4.63 -7.99
N ILE A 56 -6.83 -3.82 -8.69
CA ILE A 56 -6.73 -2.38 -8.46
C ILE A 56 -7.57 -1.69 -9.53
N VAL A 57 -8.49 -0.83 -9.12
CA VAL A 57 -9.38 -0.09 -10.01
C VAL A 57 -9.08 1.39 -9.90
N ASP A 58 -8.82 2.03 -11.04
CA ASP A 58 -8.72 3.48 -11.15
C ASP A 58 -10.11 4.09 -11.34
N LYS A 59 -10.58 4.85 -10.35
CA LYS A 59 -11.91 5.48 -10.38
C LYS A 59 -12.09 6.54 -11.48
N ARG A 60 -11.01 7.10 -12.01
CA ARG A 60 -11.09 8.20 -12.98
C ARG A 60 -11.58 7.72 -14.35
N ASN A 61 -11.15 6.53 -14.74
CA ASN A 61 -11.40 5.97 -16.07
C ASN A 61 -11.94 4.52 -16.05
N GLY A 62 -12.06 3.91 -14.86
CA GLY A 62 -12.53 2.54 -14.69
C GLY A 62 -11.52 1.47 -15.12
N GLN A 63 -10.27 1.83 -15.39
CA GLN A 63 -9.23 0.85 -15.74
C GLN A 63 -8.94 -0.07 -14.55
N LYS A 64 -8.76 -1.35 -14.86
CA LYS A 64 -8.53 -2.40 -13.87
C LYS A 64 -7.16 -3.04 -14.09
N GLU A 65 -6.30 -2.93 -13.10
CA GLU A 65 -5.07 -3.69 -13.02
C GLU A 65 -5.30 -4.96 -12.19
N LYS A 66 -4.78 -6.08 -12.68
CA LYS A 66 -4.99 -7.41 -12.09
C LYS A 66 -3.66 -8.05 -11.68
N PRO A 67 -2.85 -7.45 -10.79
CA PRO A 67 -1.57 -8.02 -10.40
C PRO A 67 -1.74 -9.39 -9.74
N SER A 68 -0.64 -10.12 -9.62
CA SER A 68 -0.61 -11.34 -8.84
C SER A 68 -0.85 -11.05 -7.35
N ALA A 69 -1.30 -12.06 -6.59
CA ALA A 69 -1.53 -11.89 -5.15
C ALA A 69 -0.27 -11.48 -4.38
N ALA A 70 0.93 -11.84 -4.87
CA ALA A 70 2.19 -11.47 -4.27
C ALA A 70 2.57 -10.00 -4.52
N GLU A 71 2.04 -9.39 -5.58
CA GLU A 71 2.46 -8.08 -6.06
C GLU A 71 1.38 -7.01 -5.86
N VAL A 72 0.12 -7.38 -5.64
CA VAL A 72 -1.00 -6.44 -5.65
C VAL A 72 -0.83 -5.28 -4.67
N PHE A 73 -0.29 -5.53 -3.46
CA PHE A 73 -0.04 -4.47 -2.49
C PHE A 73 1.15 -3.60 -2.88
N HIS A 74 2.22 -4.20 -3.42
CA HIS A 74 3.37 -3.44 -3.95
C HIS A 74 2.96 -2.55 -5.12
N ARG A 75 2.12 -3.07 -6.02
CA ARG A 75 1.61 -2.33 -7.16
C ARG A 75 0.68 -1.19 -6.73
N GLN A 76 -0.16 -1.41 -5.72
CA GLN A 76 -0.96 -0.34 -5.12
C GLN A 76 -0.07 0.77 -4.57
N ASP A 77 1.01 0.42 -3.87
CA ASP A 77 1.97 1.39 -3.35
C ASP A 77 2.68 2.17 -4.45
N GLU A 78 3.07 1.52 -5.56
CA GLU A 78 3.65 2.21 -6.71
C GLU A 78 2.69 3.26 -7.30
N LEU A 79 1.42 2.91 -7.44
CA LEU A 79 0.38 3.80 -7.96
C LEU A 79 0.13 4.97 -7.01
N ASP A 80 0.00 4.68 -5.71
CA ASP A 80 -0.15 5.70 -4.66
C ASP A 80 1.06 6.65 -4.65
N LYS A 81 2.29 6.12 -4.77
CA LYS A 81 3.52 6.92 -4.84
C LYS A 81 3.56 7.81 -6.07
N LYS A 82 3.21 7.27 -7.24
CA LYS A 82 3.19 8.03 -8.49
C LYS A 82 2.18 9.17 -8.43
N TRP A 83 0.95 8.87 -7.99
CA TRP A 83 -0.08 9.88 -7.80
C TRP A 83 0.33 10.89 -6.73
N GLY A 84 0.89 10.45 -5.60
CA GLY A 84 1.30 11.34 -4.54
C GLY A 84 2.34 12.38 -4.98
N LYS A 85 3.29 12.01 -5.85
CA LYS A 85 4.25 12.97 -6.41
C LYS A 85 3.62 14.05 -7.29
N GLU A 86 2.53 13.72 -7.98
CA GLU A 86 1.85 14.65 -8.88
C GLU A 86 0.85 15.54 -8.13
N TYR A 87 0.18 15.00 -7.11
CA TYR A 87 -0.98 15.62 -6.47
C TYR A 87 -0.78 16.03 -5.02
N LEU A 88 0.34 15.67 -4.38
CA LEU A 88 0.64 16.08 -3.01
C LEU A 88 1.80 17.08 -2.98
N LYS A 89 1.65 18.13 -2.18
CA LYS A 89 2.70 19.12 -1.92
C LYS A 89 2.80 19.39 -0.43
N VAL A 90 4.01 19.43 0.10
CA VAL A 90 4.25 19.85 1.48
C VAL A 90 4.55 21.34 1.47
N GLU A 91 3.74 22.12 2.17
CA GLU A 91 3.98 23.55 2.42
C GLU A 91 3.97 23.80 3.92
N ASN A 92 5.09 24.29 4.45
CA ASN A 92 5.30 24.48 5.89
C ASN A 92 4.99 23.20 6.69
N ASN A 93 3.91 23.21 7.48
CA ASN A 93 3.45 22.09 8.31
C ASN A 93 2.13 21.49 7.82
N GLU A 94 1.79 21.73 6.57
CA GLU A 94 0.58 21.22 5.92
C GLU A 94 0.94 20.42 4.67
N LEU A 95 0.20 19.36 4.45
CA LEU A 95 0.17 18.61 3.21
C LEU A 95 -1.03 19.08 2.40
N ILE A 96 -0.76 19.67 1.25
CA ILE A 96 -1.75 20.12 0.28
C ILE A 96 -2.05 18.98 -0.68
N VAL A 97 -3.32 18.61 -0.77
CA VAL A 97 -3.82 17.68 -1.79
C VAL A 97 -4.39 18.50 -2.94
N MET A 98 -3.81 18.34 -4.12
CA MET A 98 -4.23 19.00 -5.35
C MET A 98 -5.20 18.12 -6.14
N GLY A 99 -6.10 18.75 -6.88
CA GLY A 99 -6.96 18.11 -7.87
C GLY A 99 -6.41 18.22 -9.28
N GLU A 100 -7.11 17.59 -10.22
CA GLU A 100 -6.72 17.47 -11.63
C GLU A 100 -6.56 18.81 -12.36
N ASN A 101 -7.27 19.87 -11.94
CA ASN A 101 -7.08 21.22 -12.53
C ASN A 101 -6.18 22.11 -11.67
N ASN A 102 -5.27 21.51 -10.88
CA ASN A 102 -4.33 22.21 -10.00
C ASN A 102 -5.01 23.05 -8.89
N GLN A 103 -6.31 22.81 -8.61
CA GLN A 103 -6.99 23.38 -7.45
C GLN A 103 -6.59 22.66 -6.17
N THR A 104 -6.52 23.38 -5.05
CA THR A 104 -6.40 22.75 -3.72
C THR A 104 -7.71 22.08 -3.35
N ILE A 105 -7.71 20.76 -3.18
CA ILE A 105 -8.86 19.99 -2.69
C ILE A 105 -8.93 20.09 -1.17
N THR A 106 -7.80 19.86 -0.50
CA THR A 106 -7.73 19.90 0.97
C THR A 106 -6.32 20.22 1.46
N ARG A 107 -6.23 20.54 2.75
CA ARG A 107 -4.99 20.66 3.49
C ARG A 107 -5.06 19.76 4.71
N ILE A 108 -4.01 18.95 4.91
CA ILE A 108 -3.89 18.01 6.02
C ILE A 108 -2.73 18.49 6.87
N PHE A 109 -2.98 18.82 8.14
CA PHE A 109 -1.92 19.25 9.05
C PHE A 109 -0.99 18.08 9.38
N ILE A 110 0.32 18.29 9.30
CA ILE A 110 1.35 17.30 9.66
C ILE A 110 1.59 17.42 11.18
N GLU A 111 1.15 16.44 11.97
CA GLU A 111 1.15 16.57 13.43
C GLU A 111 2.52 16.34 14.05
N ASN A 112 3.34 15.48 13.46
CA ASN A 112 4.59 15.04 14.06
C ASN A 112 5.70 14.80 13.02
N GLU A 113 6.93 14.66 13.49
CA GLU A 113 8.08 14.38 12.62
C GLU A 113 8.00 13.01 11.93
N SER A 114 7.33 12.03 12.52
CA SER A 114 7.22 10.68 11.96
C SER A 114 6.44 10.71 10.64
N GLU A 115 5.34 11.46 10.62
CA GLU A 115 4.55 11.70 9.42
C GLU A 115 5.35 12.42 8.34
N ARG A 116 6.11 13.46 8.72
CA ARG A 116 6.99 14.16 7.78
C ARG A 116 8.04 13.23 7.17
N LYS A 117 8.64 12.36 7.98
CA LYS A 117 9.59 11.34 7.52
C LYS A 117 8.90 10.31 6.62
N PHE A 118 7.67 9.93 6.93
CA PHE A 118 6.88 9.03 6.09
C PHE A 118 6.58 9.64 4.72
N LEU A 119 6.14 10.91 4.65
CA LEU A 119 5.87 11.58 3.37
C LEU A 119 7.13 11.60 2.48
N LYS A 120 8.27 11.91 3.07
CA LYS A 120 9.56 11.92 2.37
C LYS A 120 10.02 10.52 1.95
N ARG A 121 9.82 9.50 2.79
CA ARG A 121 10.24 8.12 2.50
C ARG A 121 9.33 7.45 1.47
N PHE A 122 8.02 7.57 1.64
CA PHE A 122 7.02 6.87 0.85
C PHE A 122 6.77 7.60 -0.47
N PHE A 123 6.34 8.86 -0.42
CA PHE A 123 5.99 9.65 -1.61
C PHE A 123 7.20 10.37 -2.23
N GLY A 124 8.25 10.65 -1.46
CA GLY A 124 9.42 11.38 -1.96
C GLY A 124 9.24 12.90 -2.02
N ILE A 125 8.30 13.43 -1.22
CA ILE A 125 7.93 14.85 -1.14
C ILE A 125 8.31 15.49 0.20
#